data_AF-A0A2V9DF09-F1
#
_entry.id   AF-A0A2V9DF09-F1
#
_cell.length_a   1.000
_cell.length_b   1.000
_cell.length_c   1.000
_cell.angle_alpha   90.00
_cell.angle_beta   90.00
_cell.angle_gamma   90.00
#
_symmetry.space_group_name_H-M   'P 1'
#
loop_
_entity.id
_entity.type
_entity.pdbx_description
1 polymer ?
#
loop_
_entity_poly.entity_id
_entity_poly.type
_entity_poly.pdbx_seq_one_letter_code
_entity_poly.pdbx_strand_id
1 'polypeptide(L)'
;MANHAYVSFWTRERAAETTLDRFQRLLETFPLSSVWREFTGLVIRAVSPSEVPLAEHDLRGTLAGAPDVIALARQHDNADCCYEVEGHWDLWQRSLETGVWQKGP
;
A
#
# COMPACT_ATOMS: atom_id res chain seq x y z
N MET A 1 2.29 -22.41 3.07
CA MET A 1 1.29 -21.45 3.56
C MET A 1 1.97 -20.10 3.65
N ALA A 2 1.61 -19.16 2.77
CA ALA A 2 2.00 -17.77 2.98
C ALA A 2 1.08 -17.21 4.07
N ASN A 3 1.65 -16.73 5.17
CA ASN A 3 0.90 -16.03 6.21
C ASN A 3 0.65 -14.61 5.69
N HIS A 4 -0.51 -14.38 5.06
CA HIS A 4 -0.91 -13.04 4.67
C HIS A 4 -1.40 -12.27 5.91
N ALA A 5 -0.84 -11.09 6.12
CA ALA A 5 -1.35 -10.12 7.07
C ALA A 5 -2.07 -9.02 6.29
N TYR A 6 -3.30 -8.71 6.68
CA TYR A 6 -4.10 -7.67 6.05
C TYR A 6 -4.29 -6.50 7.00
N VAL A 7 -4.15 -5.29 6.47
CA VAL A 7 -4.49 -4.05 7.17
C VAL A 7 -5.34 -3.19 6.25
N SER A 8 -6.46 -2.70 6.76
CA SER A 8 -7.39 -1.85 6.01
C SER A 8 -7.67 -0.58 6.79
N PHE A 9 -7.58 0.57 6.12
CA PHE A 9 -7.82 1.88 6.71
C PHE A 9 -8.99 2.56 6.03
N TRP A 10 -9.88 3.13 6.83
CA TRP A 10 -11.00 3.94 6.36
C TRP A 10 -10.82 5.38 6.82
N THR A 11 -10.81 6.33 5.89
CA THR A 11 -10.69 7.76 6.20
C THR A 11 -12.05 8.44 6.14
N ARG A 12 -12.34 9.30 7.14
CA ARG A 12 -13.65 9.96 7.30
C ARG A 12 -13.95 11.00 6.22
N GLU A 13 -12.93 11.72 5.77
CA GLU A 13 -13.03 12.74 4.72
C GLU A 13 -12.34 12.23 3.45
N ARG A 14 -13.14 11.97 2.40
CA ARG A 14 -12.70 11.51 1.08
C ARG A 14 -12.57 12.67 0.09
N ALA A 15 -11.66 13.61 0.35
CA ALA A 15 -11.14 14.39 -0.76
C ALA A 15 -10.13 13.49 -1.50
N ALA A 16 -10.32 13.27 -2.80
CA ALA A 16 -9.53 12.34 -3.61
C ALA A 16 -8.01 12.66 -3.56
N GLU A 17 -7.67 13.94 -3.73
CA GLU A 17 -6.30 14.47 -3.56
C GLU A 17 -5.71 14.10 -2.18
N THR A 18 -6.51 14.19 -1.11
CA THR A 18 -6.04 13.81 0.24
C THR A 18 -5.91 12.30 0.46
N THR A 19 -6.57 11.47 -0.34
CA THR A 19 -6.58 10.02 -0.15
C THR A 19 -5.31 9.39 -0.69
N LEU A 20 -4.92 9.71 -1.92
CA LEU A 20 -3.67 9.22 -2.50
C LEU A 20 -2.45 9.77 -1.77
N ASP A 21 -2.48 11.01 -1.28
CA ASP A 21 -1.41 11.56 -0.44
C ASP A 21 -1.28 10.82 0.89
N ARG A 22 -2.39 10.49 1.56
CA ARG A 22 -2.37 9.67 2.78
C ARG A 22 -1.90 8.25 2.49
N PHE A 23 -2.32 7.69 1.37
CA PHE A 23 -1.91 6.36 0.93
C PHE A 23 -0.40 6.33 0.67
N GLN A 24 0.15 7.33 -0.03
CA GLN A 24 1.60 7.46 -0.24
C GLN A 24 2.34 7.50 1.09
N ARG A 25 1.93 8.37 2.01
CA ARG A 25 2.54 8.46 3.35
C ARG A 25 2.48 7.15 4.11
N LEU A 26 1.40 6.40 3.98
CA LEU A 26 1.28 5.07 4.59
C LEU A 26 2.35 4.12 4.01
N LEU A 27 2.45 4.05 2.69
CA LEU A 27 3.43 3.19 2.00
C LEU A 27 4.89 3.57 2.33
N GLU A 28 5.16 4.85 2.53
CA GLU A 28 6.49 5.36 2.94
C GLU A 28 6.78 5.15 4.43
N THR A 29 5.75 5.03 5.27
CA THR A 29 5.91 4.87 6.72
C THR A 29 6.31 3.45 7.10
N PHE A 30 5.76 2.43 6.44
CA PHE A 30 6.02 1.02 6.78
C PHE A 30 7.13 0.45 5.91
N PRO A 31 8.30 0.09 6.48
CA PRO A 31 9.37 -0.47 5.68
C PRO A 31 8.99 -1.84 5.12
N LEU A 32 9.25 -2.03 3.82
CA LEU A 32 9.21 -3.35 3.20
C LEU A 32 10.32 -4.26 3.77
N SER A 33 10.25 -5.54 3.46
CA SER A 33 11.25 -6.52 3.86
C SER A 33 12.65 -6.10 3.43
N SER A 34 13.64 -6.37 4.28
CA SER A 34 15.04 -6.11 3.95
C SER A 34 15.53 -6.94 2.76
N VAL A 35 14.87 -8.07 2.48
CA VAL A 35 15.18 -9.03 1.41
C VAL A 35 14.39 -8.71 0.14
N TRP A 36 13.09 -8.42 0.28
CA TRP A 36 12.18 -8.14 -0.82
C TRP A 36 11.66 -6.71 -0.68
N ARG A 37 12.23 -5.79 -1.46
CA ARG A 37 12.13 -4.34 -1.26
C ARG A 37 11.16 -3.66 -2.23
N GLU A 38 10.40 -4.46 -2.96
CA GLU A 38 9.42 -4.02 -3.93
C GLU A 38 7.99 -4.37 -3.50
N PHE A 39 7.03 -3.56 -3.95
CA PHE A 39 5.64 -3.98 -3.99
C PHE A 39 5.45 -5.01 -5.11
N THR A 40 4.59 -5.99 -4.87
CA THR A 40 4.36 -7.12 -5.79
C THR A 40 3.06 -6.98 -6.58
N GLY A 41 2.10 -6.20 -6.08
CA GLY A 41 0.83 -6.00 -6.75
C GLY A 41 0.14 -4.72 -6.30
N LEU A 42 -0.67 -4.17 -7.20
CA LEU A 42 -1.63 -3.10 -6.92
C LEU A 42 -2.97 -3.49 -7.52
N VAL A 43 -4.00 -3.50 -6.70
CA VAL A 43 -5.37 -3.72 -7.13
C VAL A 43 -6.21 -2.50 -6.78
N ILE A 44 -6.93 -2.00 -7.77
CA ILE A 44 -7.82 -0.86 -7.64
C ILE A 44 -9.24 -1.37 -7.81
N ARG A 45 -10.08 -1.15 -6.80
CA ARG A 45 -11.47 -1.64 -6.79
C ARG A 45 -12.41 -0.48 -6.53
N ALA A 46 -13.66 -0.61 -6.95
CA ALA A 46 -14.71 0.18 -6.34
C ALA A 46 -14.86 -0.21 -4.86
N VAL A 47 -15.30 0.74 -4.04
CA VAL A 47 -15.54 0.51 -2.60
C VAL A 47 -16.66 -0.51 -2.37
N SER A 48 -17.53 -0.70 -3.37
CA SER A 48 -18.52 -1.76 -3.37
C SER A 48 -17.86 -3.12 -3.63
N PRO A 49 -17.92 -4.08 -2.69
CA PRO A 49 -17.23 -5.37 -2.82
C PRO A 49 -17.84 -6.31 -3.87
N SER A 50 -18.99 -5.96 -4.45
CA SER A 50 -19.66 -6.75 -5.49
C SER A 50 -19.13 -6.47 -6.90
N GLU A 51 -18.23 -5.50 -7.06
CA GLU A 51 -17.72 -5.08 -8.36
C GLU A 51 -16.36 -5.71 -8.68
N VAL A 52 -16.13 -5.99 -9.96
CA VAL A 52 -14.82 -6.41 -10.46
C VAL A 52 -13.78 -5.30 -10.25
N PRO A 53 -12.50 -5.64 -10.04
CA PRO A 53 -11.42 -4.66 -10.05
C PRO A 53 -11.49 -3.72 -11.25
N LEU A 54 -11.29 -2.44 -10.97
CA LEU A 54 -11.16 -1.41 -11.99
C LEU A 54 -9.82 -1.55 -12.72
N ALA A 55 -8.77 -1.93 -11.98
CA ALA A 55 -7.46 -2.24 -12.51
C ALA A 55 -6.70 -3.21 -11.59
N GLU A 56 -5.85 -4.04 -12.20
CA GLU A 56 -4.91 -4.92 -11.53
C GLU A 56 -3.54 -4.76 -12.19
N HIS A 57 -2.53 -4.48 -11.38
CA HIS A 57 -1.15 -4.29 -11.83
C HIS A 57 -0.25 -5.33 -11.15
N ASP A 58 0.42 -6.15 -11.96
CA ASP A 58 1.51 -7.01 -11.50
C ASP A 58 2.79 -6.20 -11.45
N LEU A 59 3.36 -6.06 -10.25
CA LEU A 59 4.56 -5.24 -9.99
C LEU A 59 5.81 -6.09 -9.78
N ARG A 60 5.72 -7.42 -9.93
CA ARG A 60 6.86 -8.31 -9.68
C ARG A 60 7.99 -8.02 -10.67
N GLY A 61 9.19 -7.76 -10.14
CA GLY A 61 10.38 -7.47 -10.93
C GLY A 61 10.50 -6.05 -11.48
N THR A 62 9.57 -5.14 -11.15
CA THR A 62 9.63 -3.73 -11.60
C THR A 62 10.38 -2.82 -10.65
N LEU A 63 10.75 -3.30 -9.45
CA LEU A 63 11.30 -2.51 -8.34
C LEU A 63 10.40 -1.32 -7.93
N ALA A 64 9.08 -1.48 -8.07
CA ALA A 64 8.11 -0.43 -7.76
C ALA A 64 8.17 -0.01 -6.28
N GLY A 65 8.45 1.26 -6.05
CA GLY A 65 8.34 1.92 -4.75
C GLY A 65 6.99 2.62 -4.57
N ALA A 66 6.82 3.30 -3.43
CA ALA A 66 5.59 4.04 -3.15
C ALA A 66 5.22 5.08 -4.22
N PRO A 67 6.16 5.89 -4.77
CA PRO A 67 5.83 6.85 -5.83
C PRO A 67 5.29 6.20 -7.10
N ASP A 68 5.80 5.01 -7.47
CA ASP A 68 5.37 4.29 -8.67
C ASP A 68 3.94 3.73 -8.49
N VAL A 69 3.66 3.15 -7.32
CA VAL A 69 2.31 2.68 -6.96
C VAL A 69 1.30 3.82 -7.02
N ILE A 70 1.68 5.00 -6.51
CA ILE A 70 0.80 6.19 -6.51
C ILE A 70 0.60 6.72 -7.92
N ALA A 71 1.63 6.74 -8.77
CA ALA A 71 1.49 7.15 -10.17
C ALA A 71 0.50 6.26 -10.94
N LEU A 72 0.49 4.94 -10.66
CA LEU A 72 -0.51 4.02 -11.21
C LEU A 72 -1.90 4.28 -10.63
N ALA A 73 -2.01 4.42 -9.30
CA ALA A 73 -3.27 4.67 -8.61
C ALA A 73 -3.95 5.98 -9.06
N ARG A 74 -3.17 7.02 -9.38
CA ARG A 74 -3.66 8.31 -9.91
C ARG A 74 -4.44 8.19 -11.22
N GLN A 75 -4.25 7.12 -11.99
CA GLN A 75 -5.05 6.86 -13.20
C GLN A 75 -6.53 6.59 -12.86
N HIS A 76 -6.82 6.28 -11.60
CA HIS A 76 -8.14 5.97 -11.07
C HIS A 76 -8.49 6.81 -9.84
N ASP A 77 -8.12 8.09 -9.82
CA ASP A 77 -8.38 9.00 -8.70
C ASP A 77 -9.86 9.41 -8.59
N ASN A 78 -10.69 8.47 -8.16
CA ASN A 78 -12.12 8.68 -7.91
C ASN A 78 -12.44 8.52 -6.41
N ALA A 79 -13.44 9.26 -5.94
CA ALA A 79 -13.88 9.21 -4.54
C ALA A 79 -14.44 7.84 -4.10
N ASP A 80 -14.78 6.97 -5.05
CA ASP A 80 -15.39 5.65 -4.81
C ASP A 80 -14.43 4.49 -5.04
N CYS A 81 -13.12 4.77 -5.10
CA CYS A 81 -12.08 3.75 -5.25
C CYS A 81 -11.44 3.34 -3.90
N CYS A 82 -11.01 2.08 -3.87
CA CYS A 82 -10.18 1.47 -2.86
C CYS A 82 -8.87 1.02 -3.51
N TYR A 83 -7.76 1.24 -2.83
CA TYR A 83 -6.42 0.89 -3.31
C TYR A 83 -5.82 -0.17 -2.39
N GLU A 84 -5.50 -1.32 -2.95
CA GLU A 84 -4.89 -2.45 -2.25
C GLU A 84 -3.50 -2.68 -2.84
N VAL A 85 -2.47 -2.69 -1.98
CA VAL A 85 -1.10 -2.99 -2.40
C VAL A 85 -0.62 -4.24 -1.70
N GLU A 86 0.10 -5.06 -2.44
CA GLU A 86 0.75 -6.25 -1.92
C GLU A 86 2.26 -6.05 -1.87
N GLY A 87 2.88 -6.62 -0.85
CA GLY A 87 4.31 -6.57 -0.66
C GLY A 87 4.73 -7.55 0.43
N HIS A 88 6.00 -7.47 0.79
CA HIS A 88 6.55 -8.30 1.84
C HIS A 88 7.07 -7.43 2.97
N TRP A 89 6.80 -7.85 4.19
CA TRP A 89 7.23 -7.16 5.40
C TRP A 89 8.02 -8.12 6.28
N ASP A 90 9.09 -7.61 6.87
CA ASP A 90 9.74 -8.27 8.00
C ASP A 90 8.95 -7.94 9.28
N LEU A 91 9.26 -8.64 10.37
CA LEU A 91 8.73 -8.30 11.68
C LEU A 91 9.41 -7.02 12.20
N TRP A 92 8.91 -5.86 11.79
CA TRP A 92 9.46 -4.57 12.19
C TRP A 92 8.94 -4.14 13.56
N GLN A 93 9.83 -3.55 14.37
CA GLN A 93 9.49 -2.92 15.63
C GLN A 93 9.85 -1.44 15.55
N ARG A 94 8.91 -0.57 15.94
CA ARG A 94 9.15 0.88 15.97
C ARG A 94 9.70 1.27 17.33
N SER A 95 10.91 1.80 17.37
CA SER A 95 11.48 2.35 18.61
C SER A 95 10.64 3.54 19.07
N LEU A 96 10.14 3.50 20.31
CA LEU A 96 9.37 4.61 20.88
C LEU A 96 10.24 5.85 21.18
N GLU A 97 11.55 5.67 21.38
CA GLU A 97 12.48 6.77 21.69
C GLU A 97 12.93 7.52 20.42
N THR A 98 13.41 6.79 19.42
CA THR A 98 13.96 7.36 18.18
C THR A 98 12.93 7.50 17.05
N GLY A 99 11.79 6.82 17.13
CA GLY A 99 10.79 6.75 16.06
C GLY A 99 11.20 5.91 14.84
N VAL A 100 12.41 5.33 14.85
CA VAL A 100 13.00 4.55 13.75
C VAL A 100 12.52 3.10 13.80
N TRP A 101 12.32 2.51 12.63
CA TRP A 101 12.01 1.08 12.49
C TRP A 101 13.27 0.23 12.61
N GLN A 102 13.18 -0.82 13.41
CA GLN A 102 14.25 -1.79 13.65
C GLN A 102 13.72 -3.19 13.36
N LYS A 103 14.55 -4.03 12.74
CA LYS A 103 14.17 -5.41 12.43
C LYS A 103 14.07 -6.17 13.74
N GLY A 104 12.90 -6.73 14.00
CA GLY A 104 12.65 -7.64 15.11
C GLY A 104 13.37 -8.97 14.94
N PRO A 105 13.37 -9.81 15.99
CA PRO A 105 14.02 -11.11 15.98
C PRO A 105 13.46 -12.07 14.92
#